data_AF-A0A0L6WM08-F1
#
_entry.id   AF-A0A0L6WM08-F1
#
_cell.length_a   1.000
_cell.length_b   1.000
_cell.length_c   1.000
_cell.angle_alpha   90.00
_cell.angle_beta   90.00
_cell.angle_gamma   90.00
#
_symmetry.space_group_name_H-M   'P 1'
#
loop_
_entity.id
_entity.type
_entity.pdbx_description
1 polymer ?
#
loop_
_entity_poly.entity_id
_entity_poly.type
_entity_poly.pdbx_seq_one_letter_code
_entity_poly.pdbx_strand_id
1 'polypeptide(L)' 'MQQHHLTTHPLSCPISVYNIDDMLNEADSICSVVDLVRHYQDHSEQAAFAITSLGKQDMILGLTWL' A
#
# COMPACT_ATOMS: atom_id res chain seq x y z
N MET A 1 -2.08 13.05 -10.89
CA MET A 1 -2.08 12.12 -12.04
C MET A 1 -2.46 10.76 -11.48
N GLN A 2 -3.65 10.24 -11.78
CA GLN A 2 -4.04 8.90 -11.34
C GLN A 2 -3.43 7.92 -12.34
N GLN A 3 -2.26 7.40 -11.98
CA GLN A 3 -1.57 6.42 -12.80
C GLN A 3 -2.19 5.06 -12.45
N HIS A 4 -2.63 4.31 -13.47
CA HIS A 4 -3.29 3.01 -13.35
C HIS A 4 -4.71 3.13 -12.75
N HIS A 5 -5.76 2.88 -13.54
CA HIS A 5 -7.17 2.93 -13.12
C HIS A 5 -7.50 1.79 -12.13
N LEU A 6 -6.91 1.84 -10.94
CA LEU A 6 -7.09 0.85 -9.89
C LEU A 6 -8.41 1.10 -9.15
N THR A 7 -9.20 0.06 -8.97
CA THR A 7 -10.39 0.10 -8.13
C THR A 7 -9.96 0.07 -6.67
N THR A 8 -10.15 1.18 -5.96
CA THR A 8 -9.76 1.30 -4.55
C THR A 8 -10.97 1.16 -3.64
N HIS A 9 -10.77 0.57 -2.47
CA HIS A 9 -11.77 0.44 -1.43
C HIS A 9 -11.38 1.28 -0.21
N PRO A 10 -12.29 2.11 0.34
CA PRO A 10 -12.00 2.89 1.54
C PRO A 10 -11.91 1.99 2.77
N LEU A 11 -10.98 2.30 3.67
CA LEU A 11 -10.91 1.66 4.98
C LEU A 11 -11.92 2.31 5.94
N SER A 12 -12.61 1.50 6.73
CA SER A 12 -13.51 2.01 7.77
C SER A 12 -12.77 2.71 8.90
N CYS A 13 -11.50 2.35 9.13
CA CYS A 13 -10.60 2.98 10.08
C CYS A 13 -9.26 3.27 9.39
N PRO A 14 -8.82 4.53 9.29
CA PRO A 14 -7.51 4.86 8.73
C PRO A 14 -6.36 4.23 9.52
N ILE A 15 -5.29 3.85 8.82
CA ILE A 15 -4.08 3.28 9.43
C ILE A 15 -3.03 4.40 9.55
N SER A 16 -2.65 4.76 10.78
CA SER A 16 -1.51 5.66 11.00
C SER A 16 -0.20 4.97 10.66
N VAL A 17 0.61 5.62 9.82
CA VAL A 17 1.96 5.17 9.49
C VAL A 17 2.96 6.04 10.24
N TYR A 18 3.91 5.42 10.91
CA TYR A 18 4.98 6.10 11.63
C TYR A 18 6.33 5.78 10.98
N ASN A 19 7.20 6.78 10.96
CA ASN A 19 8.59 6.65 10.58
C ASN A 19 9.38 5.93 11.70
N ILE A 20 10.64 5.56 11.43
CA ILE A 20 11.52 4.88 12.41
C ILE A 20 11.80 5.78 13.63
N ASP A 21 11.65 7.09 13.50
CA ASP A 21 11.81 8.08 14.57
C ASP A 21 10.51 8.33 15.36
N ASP A 22 9.50 7.47 15.22
CA ASP A 22 8.17 7.56 15.85
C ASP A 22 7.35 8.80 15.45
N MET A 23 7.81 9.59 14.47
CA MET A 23 6.99 10.66 13.90
C MET A 23 5.97 10.11 12.91
N LEU A 24 4.82 10.78 12.80
CA LEU A 24 3.83 10.44 11.78
C LEU A 24 4.46 10.59 10.39
N ASN A 25 4.15 9.66 9.50
CA ASN A 25 4.53 9.76 8.11
C ASN A 25 3.91 11.01 7.48
N GLU A 26 4.71 11.77 6.74
CA GLU A 26 4.31 13.00 6.02
C GLU A 26 3.22 12.75 4.97
N ALA A 27 3.08 11.50 4.52
CA ALA A 27 2.08 11.08 3.55
C ALA A 27 0.66 10.86 4.13
N ASP A 28 0.42 11.32 5.37
CA ASP A 28 -0.79 11.08 6.15
C ASP A 28 -1.10 9.58 6.40
N SER A 29 -2.22 9.32 7.07
CA SER A 29 -2.74 7.97 7.29
C SER A 29 -3.20 7.31 5.98
N ILE A 30 -3.07 5.98 5.91
CA ILE A 30 -3.65 5.20 4.82
C ILE A 30 -5.17 5.14 5.02
N CYS A 31 -5.92 5.59 4.02
CA CYS A 31 -7.39 5.61 4.03
C CYS A 31 -8.01 4.64 3.03
N SER A 32 -7.22 3.98 2.19
CA SER A 32 -7.72 3.10 1.14
C SER A 32 -6.78 1.96 0.84
N VAL A 33 -7.35 0.88 0.34
CA VAL A 33 -6.65 -0.32 -0.14
C VAL A 33 -7.05 -0.64 -1.57
N VAL A 34 -6.23 -1.42 -2.25
CA VAL A 34 -6.55 -2.05 -3.54
C VAL A 34 -6.26 -3.54 -3.45
N ASP A 35 -7.18 -4.37 -3.94
CA ASP A 35 -6.92 -5.80 -4.08
C ASP A 35 -6.20 -6.06 -5.39
N LEU A 36 -4.99 -6.61 -5.32
CA LEU A 36 -4.15 -6.94 -6.47
C LEU A 36 -3.78 -8.42 -6.44
N VAL A 37 -3.62 -9.01 -7.62
CA VAL A 37 -2.99 -10.32 -7.78
C VAL A 37 -1.52 -10.10 -8.05
N ARG A 38 -0.67 -10.57 -7.13
CA ARG A 38 0.77 -10.61 -7.32
C ARG A 38 1.14 -11.93 -8.00
N HIS A 39 1.91 -11.83 -9.07
CA HIS A 39 2.56 -12.97 -9.69
C HIS A 39 4.06 -12.89 -9.44
N TYR A 40 4.63 -13.96 -8.88
CA TYR A 40 6.07 -14.11 -8.71
C TYR A 40 6.48 -15.54 -9.04
N GLN A 41 7.27 -15.71 -10.10
CA GLN A 41 7.65 -17.03 -10.64
C GLN A 41 6.41 -17.90 -10.92
N ASP A 42 6.31 -19.07 -10.29
CA ASP A 42 5.20 -20.02 -10.39
C ASP A 42 4.11 -19.80 -9.33
N HIS A 43 4.23 -18.73 -8.52
CA HIS A 43 3.30 -18.41 -7.43
C HIS A 43 2.44 -17.21 -7.79
N SER A 44 1.16 -17.29 -7.44
CA SER A 44 0.17 -16.22 -7.62
C SER A 44 -0.65 -16.08 -6.35
N GLU A 45 -0.77 -14.87 -5.84
CA GLU A 45 -1.49 -14.58 -4.61
C GLU A 45 -2.32 -13.31 -4.77
N GLN A 46 -3.57 -13.34 -4.30
CA GLN A 46 -4.40 -12.15 -4.21
C GLN A 46 -4.26 -11.53 -2.82
N ALA A 47 -4.01 -10.22 -2.78
CA ALA A 47 -3.71 -9.50 -1.56
C ALA A 47 -4.23 -8.07 -1.60
N ALA A 48 -4.58 -7.55 -0.42
CA ALA A 48 -4.91 -6.14 -0.23
C ALA A 48 -3.62 -5.33 -0.01
N PHE A 49 -3.42 -4.30 -0.83
CA PHE A 49 -2.32 -3.36 -0.72
C PHE A 49 -2.82 -2.03 -0.18
N ALA A 50 -2.16 -1.52 0.86
CA ALA A 50 -2.38 -0.18 1.37
C ALA A 50 -1.93 0.89 0.38
N ILE A 51 -2.74 1.94 0.22
CA ILE A 51 -2.46 3.05 -0.70
C ILE A 51 -2.03 4.28 0.12
N THR A 52 -0.82 4.77 -0.13
CA THR A 52 -0.31 6.03 0.40
C THR A 52 0.69 6.63 -0.58
N SER A 53 1.03 7.91 -0.39
CA SER A 53 2.09 8.55 -1.16
C SER A 53 3.45 8.03 -0.70
N LEU A 54 4.18 7.35 -1.60
CA LEU A 54 5.52 6.83 -1.34
C LEU A 54 6.63 7.74 -1.91
N GLY A 55 6.27 8.98 -2.29
CA GLY A 55 7.20 9.91 -2.93
C GLY A 55 7.69 9.42 -4.29
N LYS A 56 8.94 8.96 -4.38
CA LYS A 56 9.57 8.53 -5.64
C LYS A 56 9.40 7.04 -5.95
N GLN A 57 8.87 6.27 -5.01
CA GLN A 57 8.72 4.82 -5.14
C GLN A 57 7.32 4.48 -5.62
N ASP A 58 7.20 3.43 -6.43
CA ASP A 58 5.90 2.96 -6.90
C ASP A 58 5.25 1.97 -5.92
N MET A 59 6.06 1.17 -5.21
CA MET A 59 5.57 0.11 -4.31
C MET A 59 6.61 -0.28 -3.25
N ILE A 60 6.15 -0.60 -2.04
CA ILE A 60 6.93 -1.27 -0.99
C ILE A 60 6.28 -2.62 -0.70
N LEU A 61 7.06 -3.70 -0.74
CA LEU A 61 6.66 -5.04 -0.31
C LEU A 61 7.34 -5.36 1.02
N GLY A 62 6.55 -5.61 2.07
CA GLY A 62 7.06 -6.02 3.37
C GLY A 62 7.61 -7.45 3.38
N LEU A 63 8.41 -7.79 4.39
CA LEU A 63 9.09 -9.09 4.46
C LEU A 63 8.13 -10.29 4.53
N THR A 64 6.94 -10.12 5.12
CA THR A 64 5.87 -11.14 5.14
C THR A 64 5.35 -11.51 3.75
N TRP A 65 5.73 -10.75 2.72
CA TRP A 65 5.35 -10.96 1.33
C TRP A 65 6.48 -11.49 0.44
N LEU A 66 7.68 -11.74 0.98
CA LEU A 66 8.82 -12.33 0.26
C LEU A 66 8.89 -13.84 0.50
#